data_AF-A0A2R5EWS3-F1
#
_entry.id   AF-A0A2R5EWS3-F1
#
_cell.length_a   1.000
_cell.length_b   1.000
_cell.length_c   1.000
_cell.angle_alpha   90.00
_cell.angle_beta   90.00
_cell.angle_gamma   90.00
#
_symmetry.space_group_name_H-M   'P 1'
#
loop_
_entity.id
_entity.type
_entity.pdbx_description
1 polymer ?
#
loop_
_entity_poly.entity_id
_entity_poly.type
_entity_poly.pdbx_seq_one_letter_code
_entity_poly.pdbx_strand_id
1 'polypeptide(L)'
;MDRQTVNDWIVDNMLDSEAWLRAGEQKQSVAVKQAERKLALWYPEYELVVAVVTYQALWELQGVDPALKYQKHNVKTVTDNGESVSYKDGERDVVAPDVRALLGPTADELAEQEAEEALRLQYGGALI
;
A
#
# COMPACT_ATOMS: atom_id res chain seq x y z
N MET A 1 13.21 7.96 8.56
CA MET A 1 13.96 6.68 8.61
C MET A 1 14.96 6.64 7.47
N ASP A 2 16.09 5.98 7.67
CA ASP A 2 17.09 5.82 6.61
C ASP A 2 16.92 4.49 5.87
N ARG A 3 17.56 4.41 4.69
CA ARG A 3 17.54 3.22 3.84
C ARG A 3 18.11 2.00 4.57
N GLN A 4 19.15 2.19 5.39
CA GLN A 4 19.83 1.09 6.06
C GLN A 4 18.94 0.45 7.12
N THR A 5 18.24 1.24 7.95
CA THR A 5 17.29 0.70 8.93
C THR A 5 16.19 -0.13 8.27
N VAL A 6 15.66 0.34 7.14
CA VAL A 6 14.65 -0.41 6.36
C VAL A 6 15.25 -1.70 5.79
N ASN A 7 16.48 -1.64 5.25
CA ASN A 7 17.17 -2.80 4.72
C ASN A 7 17.44 -3.87 5.79
N ASP A 8 17.92 -3.45 6.96
CA ASP A 8 18.22 -4.35 8.08
C ASP A 8 16.93 -5.04 8.54
N TRP A 9 15.84 -4.28 8.65
CA TRP A 9 14.54 -4.83 9.01
C TRP A 9 14.00 -5.83 7.97
N ILE A 10 14.18 -5.55 6.67
CA ILE A 10 13.83 -6.48 5.58
C ILE A 10 14.56 -7.82 5.74
N VAL A 11 15.88 -7.76 6.02
CA VAL A 11 16.73 -8.94 6.19
C VAL A 11 16.32 -9.71 7.46
N ASP A 12 16.15 -9.02 8.57
CA ASP A 12 15.80 -9.61 9.88
C ASP A 12 14.44 -10.33 9.84
N ASN A 13 13.50 -9.84 9.04
CA ASN A 13 12.16 -10.40 8.90
C ASN A 13 11.99 -11.29 7.65
N MET A 14 13.09 -11.53 6.91
CA MET A 14 13.12 -12.35 5.69
C MET A 14 12.00 -11.98 4.69
N LEU A 15 11.75 -10.68 4.53
CA LEU A 15 10.74 -10.24 3.58
C LEU A 15 11.17 -10.51 2.13
N ASP A 16 10.18 -10.70 1.26
CA ASP A 16 10.39 -10.67 -0.18
C ASP A 16 10.99 -9.31 -0.58
N SER A 17 12.28 -9.37 -0.92
CA SER A 17 13.13 -8.22 -1.16
C SER A 17 13.56 -8.13 -2.62
N GLU A 18 12.98 -8.92 -3.53
CA GLU A 18 13.39 -8.92 -4.94
C GLU A 18 13.29 -7.52 -5.56
N ALA A 19 12.15 -6.83 -5.36
CA ALA A 19 11.96 -5.45 -5.80
C ALA A 19 12.95 -4.47 -5.16
N TRP A 20 13.28 -4.69 -3.88
CA TRP A 20 14.20 -3.87 -3.13
C TRP A 20 15.63 -4.01 -3.64
N LEU A 21 16.11 -5.25 -3.79
CA LEU A 21 17.45 -5.59 -4.27
C LEU A 21 17.65 -5.17 -5.73
N ARG A 22 16.61 -5.29 -6.56
CA ARG A 22 16.63 -4.82 -7.95
C ARG A 22 16.66 -3.29 -8.04
N ALA A 23 16.07 -2.60 -7.07
CA ALA A 23 16.14 -1.15 -7.00
C ALA A 23 17.54 -0.72 -6.55
N GLY A 24 18.19 0.16 -7.33
CA GLY A 24 19.44 0.80 -6.89
C GLY A 24 19.22 1.66 -5.64
N GLU A 25 20.30 1.94 -4.90
CA GLU A 25 20.26 2.65 -3.60
C GLU A 25 19.49 3.97 -3.63
N GLN A 26 19.61 4.72 -4.73
CA GLN A 26 18.89 5.98 -4.90
C GLN A 26 17.37 5.75 -4.94
N LYS A 27 16.90 4.72 -5.64
CA LYS A 27 15.47 4.38 -5.72
C LYS A 27 14.94 3.86 -4.39
N GLN A 28 15.72 3.03 -3.70
CA GLN A 28 15.38 2.58 -2.34
C GLN A 28 15.17 3.77 -1.39
N SER A 29 16.11 4.71 -1.39
CA SER A 29 16.04 5.92 -0.54
C SER A 29 14.83 6.81 -0.87
N VAL A 30 14.49 6.92 -2.16
CA VAL A 30 13.29 7.66 -2.60
C VAL A 30 12.02 6.94 -2.17
N ALA A 31 11.96 5.62 -2.30
CA ALA A 31 10.80 4.83 -1.90
C ALA A 31 10.50 4.95 -0.40
N VAL A 32 11.53 4.92 0.45
CA VAL A 32 11.38 5.15 1.90
C VAL A 32 10.77 6.53 2.18
N LYS A 33 11.32 7.60 1.58
CA LYS A 33 10.79 8.96 1.77
C LYS A 33 9.37 9.13 1.25
N GLN A 34 9.03 8.48 0.14
CA GLN A 34 7.67 8.51 -0.42
C GLN A 34 6.70 7.76 0.49
N ALA A 35 7.08 6.59 0.97
CA ALA A 35 6.31 5.81 1.93
C ALA A 35 6.02 6.63 3.20
N GLU A 36 7.03 7.26 3.80
CA GLU A 36 6.84 8.10 4.99
C GLU A 36 5.87 9.25 4.75
N ARG A 37 6.01 9.98 3.63
CA ARG A 37 5.12 11.10 3.31
C ARG A 37 3.67 10.66 3.11
N LYS A 38 3.48 9.55 2.40
CA LYS A 38 2.16 8.99 2.13
C LYS A 38 1.51 8.46 3.40
N LEU A 39 2.25 7.72 4.22
CA LEU A 39 1.74 7.20 5.48
C LEU A 39 1.42 8.32 6.48
N ALA A 40 2.24 9.38 6.55
CA ALA A 40 1.93 10.54 7.38
C ALA A 40 0.66 11.27 6.93
N LEU A 41 0.32 11.21 5.64
CA LEU A 41 -0.91 11.77 5.09
C LEU A 41 -2.13 10.89 5.40
N TRP A 42 -2.00 9.58 5.16
CA TRP A 42 -3.11 8.63 5.29
C TRP A 42 -3.39 8.21 6.73
N TYR A 43 -2.37 8.22 7.58
CA TYR A 43 -2.43 7.78 8.97
C TYR A 43 -1.77 8.83 9.89
N PRO A 44 -2.28 10.07 9.92
CA PRO A 44 -1.65 11.17 10.65
C PRO A 44 -1.62 10.95 12.16
N GLU A 45 -2.53 10.14 12.69
CA GLU A 45 -2.63 9.83 14.13
C GLU A 45 -1.73 8.68 14.59
N TYR A 46 -1.13 7.95 13.65
CA TYR A 46 -0.30 6.79 13.95
C TYR A 46 1.19 7.14 13.92
N GLU A 47 1.94 6.60 14.89
CA GLU A 47 3.39 6.68 14.86
C GLU A 47 3.95 5.83 13.72
N LEU A 48 4.76 6.46 12.86
CA LEU A 48 5.44 5.76 11.78
C LEU A 48 6.56 4.90 12.37
N VAL A 49 6.30 3.59 12.46
CA VAL A 49 7.30 2.58 12.87
C VAL A 49 7.96 1.92 11.66
N VAL A 50 9.18 1.40 11.86
CA VAL A 50 10.02 0.82 10.78
C VAL A 50 9.27 -0.24 9.97
N ALA A 51 8.48 -1.08 10.63
CA ALA A 51 7.70 -2.12 9.97
C ALA A 51 6.74 -1.54 8.92
N VAL A 52 5.93 -0.55 9.30
CA VAL A 52 4.91 0.07 8.44
C VAL A 52 5.56 0.76 7.24
N VAL A 53 6.63 1.54 7.49
CA VAL A 53 7.38 2.21 6.43
C VAL A 53 8.02 1.20 5.48
N THR A 54 8.53 0.08 6.01
CA THR A 54 9.15 -0.99 5.21
C THR A 54 8.13 -1.65 4.29
N TYR A 55 6.97 -2.04 4.82
CA TYR A 55 5.90 -2.63 4.02
C TYR A 55 5.45 -1.70 2.89
N GLN A 56 5.22 -0.41 3.20
CA GLN A 56 4.83 0.55 2.18
C GLN A 56 5.96 0.80 1.17
N ALA A 57 7.22 0.93 1.59
CA ALA A 57 8.33 1.16 0.67
C ALA A 57 8.54 0.01 -0.31
N LEU A 58 8.42 -1.24 0.16
CA LEU A 58 8.45 -2.43 -0.69
C LEU A 58 7.29 -2.44 -1.67
N TRP A 59 6.08 -2.12 -1.20
CA TRP A 59 4.89 -2.02 -2.03
C TRP A 59 5.11 -1.03 -3.17
N GLU A 60 5.55 0.19 -2.87
CA GLU A 60 5.84 1.23 -3.87
C GLU A 60 6.83 0.75 -4.94
N LEU A 61 7.92 0.08 -4.53
CA LEU A 61 8.91 -0.45 -5.47
C LEU A 61 8.35 -1.58 -6.35
N GLN A 62 7.55 -2.47 -5.77
CA GLN A 62 6.87 -3.53 -6.52
C GLN A 62 5.91 -2.95 -7.58
N GLY A 63 5.26 -1.83 -7.28
CA GLY A 63 4.37 -1.16 -8.24
C GLY A 63 5.09 -0.42 -9.38
N VAL A 64 6.36 -0.06 -9.19
CA VAL A 64 7.20 0.57 -10.24
C VAL A 64 7.73 -0.46 -11.23
N ASP A 65 7.85 -1.73 -10.82
CA ASP A 65 8.29 -2.82 -11.67
C ASP A 65 7.08 -3.47 -12.38
N PRO A 66 6.98 -3.40 -13.73
CA PRO A 66 5.88 -4.01 -14.45
C PRO A 66 5.76 -5.51 -14.17
N ALA A 67 6.84 -6.24 -13.92
CA ALA A 67 6.78 -7.68 -13.70
C ALA A 67 6.24 -8.05 -12.30
N LEU A 68 6.61 -7.28 -11.27
CA LEU A 68 6.21 -7.53 -9.88
C LEU A 68 4.86 -6.94 -9.54
N LYS A 69 4.43 -5.89 -10.26
CA LYS A 69 3.06 -5.37 -10.22
C LYS A 69 2.04 -6.50 -10.36
N TYR A 70 2.29 -7.49 -11.22
CA TYR A 70 1.33 -8.58 -11.46
C TYR A 70 1.45 -9.77 -10.49
N GLN A 71 2.53 -9.92 -9.73
CA GLN A 71 2.74 -11.10 -8.87
C GLN A 71 1.88 -11.08 -7.60
N LYS A 72 1.67 -9.92 -6.97
CA LYS A 72 0.84 -9.82 -5.75
C LYS A 72 -0.66 -9.68 -6.02
N HIS A 73 -1.06 -9.50 -7.28
CA HIS A 73 -2.46 -9.43 -7.69
C HIS A 73 -2.96 -10.81 -8.16
N ASN A 74 -3.06 -11.79 -7.24
CA ASN A 74 -3.78 -13.07 -7.37
C ASN A 74 -4.12 -13.52 -8.81
N VAL A 75 -3.11 -13.92 -9.60
CA VAL A 75 -3.27 -14.31 -11.01
C VAL A 75 -3.99 -15.66 -11.09
N LYS A 76 -5.16 -15.69 -11.74
CA LYS A 76 -6.03 -16.88 -11.79
C LYS A 76 -5.89 -17.78 -13.03
N THR A 77 -5.24 -17.34 -14.11
CA THR A 77 -5.02 -18.20 -15.30
C THR A 77 -3.99 -17.62 -16.26
N VAL A 78 -3.09 -18.47 -16.76
CA VAL A 78 -2.21 -18.20 -17.91
C VAL A 78 -2.66 -19.13 -19.03
N THR A 79 -3.14 -18.58 -20.14
CA THR A 79 -3.36 -19.36 -21.38
C THR A 79 -2.29 -19.00 -22.39
N ASP A 80 -1.51 -20.02 -22.73
CA ASP A 80 -0.46 -20.06 -23.74
C ASP A 80 -1.07 -19.81 -25.13
N ASN A 81 -1.02 -18.57 -25.64
CA ASN A 81 -1.01 -18.25 -27.08
C ASN A 81 -1.07 -16.74 -27.33
N GLY A 82 0.09 -16.08 -27.25
CA GLY A 82 0.48 -15.01 -28.19
C GLY A 82 -0.33 -13.70 -28.29
N GLU A 83 -1.41 -13.47 -27.55
CA GLU A 83 -2.23 -12.26 -27.67
C GLU A 83 -2.30 -11.45 -26.37
N SER A 84 -2.28 -10.13 -26.56
CA SER A 84 -2.42 -9.06 -25.59
C SER A 84 -3.27 -9.41 -24.37
N VAL A 85 -2.69 -9.26 -23.18
CA VAL A 85 -3.41 -9.37 -21.92
C VAL A 85 -4.16 -8.06 -21.67
N SER A 86 -5.48 -8.07 -21.90
CA SER A 86 -6.36 -7.01 -21.44
C SER A 86 -6.78 -7.31 -20.00
N TYR A 87 -6.24 -6.56 -19.06
CA TYR A 87 -6.51 -6.70 -17.62
C TYR A 87 -7.77 -5.91 -17.28
N LYS A 88 -8.77 -6.55 -16.67
CA LYS A 88 -9.91 -5.85 -16.06
C LYS A 88 -9.43 -5.05 -14.86
N ASP A 89 -9.88 -3.80 -14.81
CA ASP A 89 -9.83 -2.84 -13.71
C ASP A 89 -9.76 -3.49 -12.31
N GLY A 90 -8.56 -3.49 -11.76
CA GLY A 90 -8.27 -3.75 -10.36
C GLY A 90 -7.13 -2.81 -10.00
N GLU A 91 -7.46 -1.55 -9.74
CA GLU A 91 -6.47 -0.53 -9.38
C GLU A 91 -5.66 -1.04 -8.19
N ARG A 92 -4.33 -1.02 -8.34
CA ARG A 92 -3.42 -1.34 -7.25
C ARG A 92 -3.71 -0.36 -6.12
N ASP A 93 -4.04 -0.90 -4.96
CA ASP A 93 -4.31 -0.09 -3.80
C ASP A 93 -3.11 0.81 -3.47
N VAL A 94 -3.42 2.06 -3.10
CA VAL A 94 -2.42 3.05 -2.74
C VAL A 94 -1.69 2.65 -1.46
N VAL A 95 -2.38 1.97 -0.54
CA VAL A 95 -1.79 1.45 0.71
C VAL A 95 -1.38 0.00 0.54
N ALA A 96 -0.22 -0.38 1.09
CA ALA A 96 0.20 -1.77 1.14
C ALA A 96 -0.82 -2.64 1.92
N PRO A 97 -1.15 -3.86 1.46
CA PRO A 97 -2.07 -4.75 2.16
C PRO A 97 -1.66 -5.02 3.61
N ASP A 98 -0.35 -5.21 3.86
CA ASP A 98 0.19 -5.44 5.20
C ASP A 98 0.01 -4.22 6.11
N VAL A 99 0.15 -3.00 5.56
CA VAL A 99 -0.11 -1.76 6.30
C VAL A 99 -1.58 -1.64 6.64
N ARG A 100 -2.47 -1.94 5.68
CA ARG A 100 -3.91 -1.92 5.91
C ARG A 100 -4.36 -3.01 6.90
N ALA A 101 -3.71 -4.17 6.92
CA ALA A 101 -3.98 -5.21 7.92
C ALA A 101 -3.57 -4.76 9.33
N LEU A 102 -2.54 -3.92 9.46
CA LEU A 102 -2.04 -3.41 10.74
C LEU A 102 -2.80 -2.18 11.24
N LEU A 103 -3.06 -1.21 10.36
CA LEU A 103 -3.58 0.12 10.72
C LEU A 103 -5.06 0.30 10.39
N GLY A 104 -5.65 -0.59 9.58
CA GLY A 104 -7.03 -0.48 9.14
C GLY A 104 -7.23 0.52 8.00
N PRO A 105 -8.42 1.13 7.89
CA PRO A 105 -8.74 2.13 6.87
C PRO A 105 -7.93 3.42 7.05
N THR A 106 -7.74 4.16 5.95
CA THR A 106 -7.09 5.47 5.97
C THR A 106 -7.97 6.54 6.62
N ALA A 107 -7.37 7.65 7.04
CA ALA A 107 -8.10 8.79 7.61
C ALA A 107 -9.17 9.35 6.67
N ASP A 108 -8.88 9.39 5.36
CA ASP A 108 -9.85 9.85 4.35
C ASP A 108 -11.07 8.91 4.27
N GLU A 109 -10.84 7.59 4.29
CA GLU A 109 -11.91 6.57 4.28
C GLU A 109 -12.75 6.63 5.56
N LEU A 110 -12.14 6.91 6.71
CA LEU A 110 -12.86 7.10 7.97
C LEU A 110 -13.71 8.37 7.95
N ALA A 111 -13.16 9.48 7.45
CA ALA A 111 -13.90 10.74 7.31
C ALA A 111 -15.11 10.61 6.36
N GLU A 112 -14.97 9.82 5.29
CA GLU A 112 -16.09 9.53 4.38
C GLU A 112 -17.19 8.71 5.07
N GLN A 113 -16.82 7.68 5.85
CA GLN A 113 -17.79 6.88 6.63
C GLN A 113 -18.54 7.72 7.67
N GLU A 114 -17.84 8.60 8.39
CA GLU A 114 -18.46 9.51 9.36
C GLU A 114 -19.43 10.49 8.68
N ALA A 115 -19.08 10.98 7.48
CA ALA A 115 -19.95 11.84 6.69
C ALA A 115 -21.22 11.10 6.24
N GLU A 116 -21.10 9.85 5.80
CA GLU A 116 -22.25 9.01 5.42
C GLU A 116 -23.16 8.67 6.62
N GLU A 117 -22.58 8.36 7.78
CA GLU A 117 -23.34 8.10 9.02
C GLU A 117 -24.07 9.36 9.51
N ALA A 118 -23.41 10.52 9.47
CA ALA A 118 -24.04 11.80 9.79
C ALA A 118 -25.21 12.12 8.84
N LEU A 119 -25.06 11.82 7.54
CA LEU A 119 -26.13 11.94 6.55
C LEU A 119 -27.31 11.02 6.90
N ARG A 120 -27.06 9.76 7.24
CA ARG A 120 -28.10 8.80 7.64
C ARG A 120 -28.89 9.25 8.86
N LEU A 121 -28.24 9.82 9.87
CA LEU A 121 -28.89 10.31 11.08
C LEU A 121 -29.81 11.51 10.83
N GLN A 122 -29.51 12.36 9.84
CA GLN A 122 -30.39 13.48 9.48
C GLN A 122 -31.71 13.06 8.82
N TYR A 123 -31.74 11.92 8.10
CA TYR A 123 -32.97 11.41 7.47
C TYR A 123 -33.76 10.42 8.34
N GLY A 124 -33.26 10.08 9.53
CA GLY A 124 -33.92 9.20 10.51
C GLY A 124 -34.92 9.89 11.44
N GLY A 125 -35.25 11.16 11.20
CA GLY A 125 -36.28 11.89 11.94
C GLY A 125 -37.68 11.38 11.59
N ALA A 126 -38.21 10.46 12.39
CA ALA A 126 -39.61 10.07 12.33
C ALA A 126 -40.51 11.31 12.47
N LEU A 127 -41.37 11.55 11.48
CA LEU A 127 -42.56 12.38 11.63
C LEU A 127 -43.44 11.71 12.70
N ILE A 128 -43.46 12.29 13.90
CA ILE A 128 -44.45 11.98 14.95
C ILE A 128 -45.70 12.81 14.68
#